data_AF-A0A8J7IP71-F1
#
_entry.id   AF-A0A8J7IP71-F1
#
_cell.length_a   1.000
_cell.length_b   1.000
_cell.length_c   1.000
_cell.angle_alpha   90.00
_cell.angle_beta   90.00
_cell.angle_gamma   90.00
#
_symmetry.space_group_name_H-M   'P 1'
#
loop_
_entity.id
_entity.type
_entity.pdbx_description
1 polymer ?
#
loop_
_entity_poly.entity_id
_entity_poly.type
_entity_poly.pdbx_seq_one_letter_code
_entity_poly.pdbx_strand_id
1 'polypeptide(L)' 'MAVIDHTRSAVVTQPFGGFAETIRSTYARVQAWNDVRVTRKSLSALSDHELADIGIERCDIDVVAKKMSR' A
#
# COMPACT_ATOMS: atom_id res chain seq x y z
N MET A 1 19.33 -41.35 -0.24
CA MET A 1 19.22 -39.90 -0.53
C MET A 1 18.16 -39.69 -1.59
N ALA A 2 16.98 -39.22 -1.19
CA ALA A 2 16.01 -38.58 -2.07
C ALA A 2 15.14 -37.68 -1.19
N VAL A 3 15.28 -36.38 -1.43
CA VAL A 3 14.59 -35.26 -0.79
C VAL A 3 13.16 -35.20 -1.33
N ILE A 4 12.16 -35.13 -0.45
CA ILE A 4 10.80 -34.73 -0.85
C ILE A 4 10.35 -33.62 0.10
N ASP A 5 10.68 -32.40 -0.33
CA ASP A 5 9.90 -31.18 -0.28
C ASP A 5 8.81 -31.07 0.80
N HIS A 6 9.18 -30.49 1.95
CA HIS A 6 8.25 -29.72 2.75
C HIS A 6 8.40 -28.26 2.34
N THR A 7 7.52 -27.73 1.48
CA THR A 7 6.85 -26.43 1.63
C THR A 7 5.95 -26.18 0.41
N ARG A 8 4.81 -26.86 0.35
CA ARG A 8 3.61 -26.19 -0.20
C ARG A 8 2.77 -25.81 0.99
N SER A 9 2.80 -24.51 1.32
CA SER A 9 1.83 -23.90 2.22
C SER A 9 0.45 -24.19 1.66
N ALA A 10 -0.18 -25.26 2.15
CA ALA A 10 -1.61 -25.41 2.03
C ALA A 10 -2.19 -24.18 2.73
N VAL A 11 -2.68 -23.23 1.94
CA VAL A 11 -3.66 -22.26 2.41
C VAL A 11 -4.81 -23.09 2.93
N VAL A 12 -4.76 -23.40 4.22
CA VAL A 12 -5.85 -24.04 4.93
C VAL A 12 -6.94 -22.98 5.01
N THR A 13 -7.74 -22.88 3.95
CA THR A 13 -8.96 -22.10 3.99
C THR A 13 -9.90 -22.88 4.89
N GLN A 14 -9.83 -22.55 6.19
CA GLN A 14 -10.81 -23.00 7.16
C GLN A 14 -12.18 -22.49 6.65
N PRO A 15 -13.29 -23.20 6.87
CA PRO A 15 -14.62 -22.78 6.40
C PRO A 15 -15.09 -21.42 6.96
N PHE A 16 -14.34 -20.84 7.92
CA PHE A 16 -14.52 -19.48 8.45
C PHE A 16 -13.39 -18.49 8.08
N GLY A 17 -12.33 -18.94 7.38
CA GLY A 17 -11.14 -18.15 7.04
C GLY A 17 -11.30 -17.23 5.84
N GLY A 18 -12.24 -17.51 4.93
CA GLY A 18 -12.49 -16.68 3.74
C GLY A 18 -13.00 -15.27 4.07
N PHE A 19 -13.74 -15.10 5.17
CA PHE A 19 -14.20 -13.78 5.61
C PHE A 19 -13.05 -12.91 6.14
N ALA A 20 -12.15 -13.49 6.92
CA ALA A 20 -10.96 -12.81 7.40
C ALA A 20 -10.02 -12.41 6.24
N GLU A 21 -9.88 -13.26 5.23
CA GLU A 21 -9.10 -12.97 4.03
C GLU A 21 -9.76 -11.87 3.17
N THR A 22 -11.08 -11.89 3.03
CA THR A 22 -11.85 -10.85 2.34
C THR A 22 -11.73 -9.49 3.04
N ILE A 23 -11.88 -9.45 4.37
CA ILE A 23 -11.67 -8.23 5.17
C ILE A 23 -10.24 -7.75 5.03
N ARG A 24 -9.24 -8.64 5.11
CA ARG A 24 -7.82 -8.27 4.97
C ARG A 24 -7.53 -7.65 3.60
N SER A 25 -8.07 -8.22 2.54
CA SER A 25 -7.90 -7.71 1.17
C SER A 25 -8.61 -6.37 0.92
N THR A 26 -9.72 -6.12 1.63
CA THR A 26 -10.46 -4.86 1.56
C THR A 26 -9.77 -3.79 2.41
N TYR A 27 -9.32 -4.16 3.61
CA TYR A 27 -8.56 -3.29 4.50
C TYR A 27 -7.24 -2.86 3.88
N ALA A 28 -6.52 -3.75 3.20
CA ALA A 28 -5.30 -3.41 2.46
C ALA A 28 -5.56 -2.36 1.36
N ARG A 29 -6.67 -2.49 0.62
CA ARG A 29 -7.07 -1.49 -0.39
C ARG A 29 -7.44 -0.14 0.24
N VAL A 30 -8.14 -0.15 1.37
CA VAL A 30 -8.52 1.07 2.10
C VAL A 30 -7.29 1.76 2.69
N GLN A 31 -6.33 1.00 3.24
CA GLN A 31 -5.05 1.54 3.69
C GLN A 31 -4.28 2.19 2.54
N ALA A 32 -4.12 1.49 1.41
CA ALA A 32 -3.42 2.01 0.24
C ALA A 32 -4.08 3.30 -0.32
N TRP A 33 -5.40 3.42 -0.22
CA TRP A 33 -6.12 4.63 -0.61
C TRP A 33 -5.98 5.77 0.42
N ASN A 34 -6.04 5.44 1.72
CA ASN A 34 -5.81 6.42 2.77
C ASN A 34 -4.39 6.98 2.70
N ASP A 35 -3.40 6.13 2.44
CA ASP A 35 -2.01 6.54 2.29
C ASP A 35 -1.83 7.56 1.16
N VAL A 36 -2.39 7.28 -0.04
CA VAL A 36 -2.43 8.23 -1.16
C VAL A 36 -3.02 9.58 -0.76
N ARG A 37 -4.14 9.57 -0.02
CA ARG A 37 -4.84 10.80 0.37
C ARG A 37 -4.09 11.58 1.45
N VAL A 38 -3.49 10.87 2.42
CA VAL A 38 -2.67 11.47 3.47
C VAL A 38 -1.41 12.07 2.87
N THR A 39 -0.70 11.35 2.02
CA THR A 39 0.49 11.83 1.31
C THR A 39 0.16 13.08 0.47
N ARG A 40 -0.94 13.06 -0.29
CA ARG A 40 -1.41 14.25 -1.02
C ARG A 40 -1.73 15.43 -0.09
N LYS A 41 -2.39 15.18 1.05
CA LYS A 41 -2.75 16.24 2.01
C LYS A 41 -1.51 16.84 2.67
N SER A 42 -0.56 16.00 3.08
CA SER A 42 0.71 16.42 3.68
C SER A 42 1.54 17.23 2.68
N LEU A 43 1.72 16.73 1.46
CA LEU A 43 2.46 17.45 0.41
C LEU A 43 1.76 18.73 -0.04
N SER A 44 0.43 18.76 -0.07
CA SER A 44 -0.33 19.96 -0.41
C SER A 44 -0.40 20.98 0.73
N ALA A 45 -0.06 20.59 1.96
CA ALA A 45 0.05 21.49 3.11
C ALA A 45 1.45 22.13 3.21
N LEU A 46 2.47 21.54 2.57
CA LEU A 46 3.81 22.12 2.46
C LEU A 46 3.82 23.30 1.49
N SER A 47 4.67 24.28 1.77
CA SER A 47 4.91 25.43 0.89
C SER A 47 5.78 25.01 -0.30
N ASP A 48 5.70 25.77 -1.40
CA ASP A 48 6.47 25.56 -2.63
C ASP A 48 7.99 25.56 -2.39
N HIS A 49 8.47 26.33 -1.41
CA HIS A 49 9.85 26.28 -0.95
C HIS A 49 10.23 24.97 -0.25
N GLU A 50 9.33 24.38 0.54
CA GLU A 50 9.59 23.11 1.22
C GLU A 50 9.50 21.94 0.25
N LEU A 51 8.61 22.02 -0.74
CA LEU A 51 8.56 21.09 -1.87
C LEU A 51 9.87 21.14 -2.68
N ALA A 52 10.45 22.32 -2.90
CA ALA A 52 11.72 22.47 -3.58
C ALA A 52 12.92 21.89 -2.80
N ASP A 53 12.90 21.93 -1.46
CA ASP A 53 13.95 21.36 -0.60
C ASP A 53 14.03 19.83 -0.74
N ILE A 54 12.87 19.16 -0.82
CA ILE A 54 12.77 17.72 -1.09
C ILE A 54 12.86 17.36 -2.57
N GLY A 55 13.03 18.36 -3.46
CA GLY A 55 13.25 18.17 -4.89
C GLY A 55 12.02 17.72 -5.68
N ILE A 56 10.81 17.99 -5.20
CA ILE A 56 9.56 17.70 -5.94
C ILE A 56 8.74 18.96 -6.19
N GLU A 57 8.10 19.03 -7.36
CA GLU A 57 7.24 20.15 -7.73
C GLU A 57 5.76 19.83 -7.44
N ARG A 58 4.90 20.86 -7.33
CA ARG A 58 3.45 20.67 -7.09
C ARG A 58 2.78 19.76 -8.13
N CYS A 59 3.29 19.72 -9.36
CA CYS A 59 2.80 18.83 -10.42
C CYS A 59 3.11 17.34 -10.14
N ASP A 60 4.17 17.04 -9.40
CA ASP A 60 4.61 15.67 -9.14
C ASP A 60 3.90 15.03 -7.93
N ILE A 61 3.22 15.84 -7.09
CA ILE A 61 2.48 15.38 -5.91
C ILE A 61 1.49 14.26 -6.24
N ASP A 62 0.79 14.35 -7.38
CA ASP A 62 -0.17 13.31 -7.81
C ASP A 62 0.53 12.00 -8.19
N VAL A 63 1.71 12.10 -8.84
CA VAL A 63 2.54 10.97 -9.25
C VAL A 63 3.11 10.24 -8.03
N VAL A 64 3.67 10.98 -7.06
CA VAL A 64 4.20 10.44 -5.80
C VAL A 64 3.11 9.78 -4.97
N ALA A 65 1.97 10.46 -4.79
CA ALA A 65 0.84 9.91 -4.06
C ALA A 65 0.36 8.60 -4.69
N LYS A 66 0.28 8.52 -6.02
CA LYS A 66 -0.13 7.31 -6.74
C LYS A 66 0.89 6.17 -6.68
N LYS A 67 2.19 6.49 -6.61
CA LYS A 67 3.28 5.51 -6.48
C LYS A 67 3.25 4.77 -5.14
N MET A 68 2.79 5.41 -4.07
CA MET A 68 2.75 4.83 -2.72
C MET A 68 1.60 3.83 -2.51
N SER A 69 0.61 3.82 -3.42
CA SER A 69 -0.51 2.86 -3.40
C SER A 69 -0.19 1.50 -4.05
N ARG A 70 0.99 1.33 -4.63
CA ARG A 70 1.32 0.22 -5.55
C ARG A 70 2.19 -0.85 -4.91
#